data_AF-A0A927G2Y2-F1
#
_entry.id   AF-A0A927G2Y2-F1
#
_cell.length_a   1.000
_cell.length_b   1.000
_cell.length_c   1.000
_cell.angle_alpha   90.00
_cell.angle_beta   90.00
_cell.angle_gamma   90.00
#
_symmetry.space_group_name_H-M   'P 1'
#
loop_
_entity.id
_entity.type
_entity.pdbx_description
1 polymer ?
#
loop_
_entity_poly.entity_id
_entity_poly.type
_entity_poly.pdbx_seq_one_letter_code
_entity_poly.pdbx_strand_id
1 'polypeptide(L)'
;MVVQKRGGQMSLINLFKSKNNEMNQQLSIKYGGIIRQLNLEEFWETLSEKEKNIVRQVCKRSYGFSSFNLHQVDSFDSDLTTRRDPSSFLLGIGIWTFEMGKYNLTEKILLKAIEIAKDISTVHASYIWLIKIHDKLRKSNKNSIDKCIFYCNNDIAIVPLLIEEKDRTNKNNINLFPFNVLVSIYKELGKNDECENIQKLHQYYKSII
;
A
#
# COMPACT_ATOMS: atom_id res chain seq x y z
N MET A 1 39.96 47.40 16.58
CA MET A 1 39.66 46.18 15.78
C MET A 1 38.65 45.34 16.55
N VAL A 2 37.37 45.39 16.16
CA VAL A 2 36.31 44.55 16.77
C VAL A 2 35.98 43.45 15.77
N VAL A 3 36.34 42.21 16.11
CA VAL A 3 36.01 41.02 15.33
C VAL A 3 34.56 40.66 15.60
N GLN A 4 33.69 40.92 14.62
CA GLN A 4 32.30 40.48 14.63
C GLN A 4 32.24 38.97 14.38
N LYS A 5 32.05 38.16 15.43
CA LYS A 5 31.61 36.76 15.29
C LYS A 5 30.13 36.75 14.90
N ARG A 6 29.84 36.55 13.61
CA ARG A 6 28.48 36.23 13.14
C ARG A 6 28.20 34.75 13.43
N GLY A 7 27.59 34.48 14.58
CA GLY A 7 26.92 33.21 14.85
C GLY A 7 25.61 33.17 14.07
N GLY A 8 25.62 32.56 12.88
CA GLY A 8 24.40 32.33 12.11
C GLY A 8 23.52 31.32 12.83
N GLN A 9 22.41 31.79 13.41
CA GLN A 9 21.33 30.92 13.87
C GLN A 9 20.80 30.15 12.65
N MET A 10 21.09 28.85 12.60
CA MET A 10 20.47 27.96 11.63
C MET A 10 18.99 27.84 11.98
N SER A 11 18.12 28.23 11.04
CA SER A 11 16.67 28.05 11.15
C SER A 11 16.34 26.58 11.43
N LEU A 12 15.41 26.32 12.36
CA LEU A 12 14.91 24.97 12.67
C LEU A 12 14.48 24.21 11.41
N ILE A 13 13.94 24.92 10.41
CA ILE A 13 13.54 24.34 9.12
C ILE A 13 14.76 23.78 8.36
N ASN A 14 15.91 24.45 8.43
CA ASN A 14 17.14 23.97 7.81
C ASN A 14 17.76 22.80 8.59
N LEU A 15 17.57 22.74 9.91
CA LEU A 15 18.00 21.62 10.76
C LEU A 15 17.17 20.35 10.49
N PHE A 16 15.86 20.48 10.29
CA PHE A 16 14.99 19.35 9.93
C PHE A 16 15.25 18.87 8.50
N LYS A 17 15.48 19.79 7.56
CA LYS A 17 15.86 19.43 6.18
C LYS A 17 17.25 18.77 6.12
N SER A 18 18.23 19.22 6.91
CA SER A 18 19.56 18.61 6.92
C SER A 18 19.54 17.21 7.54
N LYS A 19 18.81 17.00 8.63
CA LYS A 19 18.65 15.67 9.25
C LYS A 19 17.92 14.68 8.35
N ASN A 20 16.85 15.11 7.67
CA ASN A 20 16.16 14.25 6.71
C ASN A 20 17.07 13.88 5.52
N ASN A 21 17.91 14.82 5.06
CA ASN A 21 18.87 14.54 4.00
C ASN A 21 20.00 13.58 4.44
N GLU A 22 20.54 13.72 5.65
CA GLU A 22 21.57 12.81 6.18
C GLU A 22 21.03 11.39 6.40
N MET A 23 19.80 11.28 6.92
CA MET A 23 19.12 9.98 7.09
C MET A 23 18.86 9.29 5.74
N ASN A 24 18.40 10.04 4.75
CA ASN A 24 18.18 9.53 3.38
C ASN A 24 19.50 9.10 2.72
N GLN A 25 20.58 9.85 2.95
CA GLN A 25 21.91 9.47 2.47
C GLN A 25 22.42 8.18 3.14
N GLN A 26 22.26 8.02 4.46
CA GLN A 26 22.67 6.79 5.16
C GLN A 26 21.87 5.56 4.71
N LEU A 27 20.56 5.70 4.50
CA LEU A 27 19.72 4.62 3.98
C LEU A 27 20.12 4.21 2.56
N SER A 28 20.44 5.18 1.70
CA SER A 28 20.90 4.94 0.32
C SER A 28 22.23 4.17 0.23
N ILE A 29 23.04 4.20 1.30
CA ILE A 29 24.31 3.48 1.42
C ILE A 29 24.10 2.04 1.95
N LYS A 30 22.96 1.76 2.59
CA LYS A 30 22.68 0.44 3.19
C LYS A 30 22.00 -0.52 2.20
N TYR A 31 21.14 0.00 1.34
CA TYR A 31 20.31 -0.80 0.44
C TYR A 31 20.61 -0.51 -1.02
N GLY A 32 20.47 -1.53 -1.86
CA GLY A 32 20.60 -1.44 -3.32
C GLY A 32 19.45 -2.18 -4.01
N GLY A 33 19.69 -2.68 -5.23
CA GLY A 33 18.72 -3.45 -6.00
C GLY A 33 17.36 -2.75 -6.18
N ILE A 34 16.29 -3.54 -6.13
CA ILE A 34 14.91 -3.07 -6.33
C ILE A 34 14.49 -2.10 -5.21
N ILE A 35 14.90 -2.36 -3.96
CA ILE A 35 14.52 -1.50 -2.83
C ILE A 35 15.03 -0.08 -3.02
N ARG A 36 16.30 0.10 -3.39
CA ARG A 36 16.86 1.42 -3.70
C ARG A 36 16.26 2.01 -4.97
N GLN A 37 16.13 1.21 -6.03
CA GLN A 37 15.59 1.69 -7.31
C GLN A 37 14.19 2.31 -7.15
N LEU A 38 13.38 1.77 -6.25
CA LEU A 38 12.01 2.20 -6.01
C LEU A 38 11.85 3.20 -4.85
N ASN A 39 12.96 3.66 -4.25
CA ASN A 39 12.98 4.52 -3.06
C ASN A 39 12.15 3.94 -1.89
N LEU A 40 12.31 2.64 -1.59
CA LEU A 40 11.55 1.92 -0.57
C LEU A 40 12.35 1.67 0.72
N GLU A 41 13.54 2.26 0.88
CA GLU A 41 14.47 2.00 1.98
C GLU A 41 13.84 2.28 3.35
N GLU A 42 13.16 3.42 3.51
CA GLU A 42 12.49 3.77 4.77
C GLU A 42 11.43 2.74 5.15
N PHE A 43 10.59 2.33 4.19
CA PHE A 43 9.60 1.28 4.41
C PHE A 43 10.26 -0.06 4.71
N TRP A 44 11.34 -0.38 4.00
CA TRP A 44 12.08 -1.62 4.18
C TRP A 44 12.61 -1.75 5.60
N GLU A 45 13.07 -0.67 6.23
CA GLU A 45 13.50 -0.67 7.64
C GLU A 45 12.37 -0.94 8.64
N THR A 46 11.11 -0.66 8.28
CA THR A 46 9.97 -1.00 9.14
C THR A 46 9.67 -2.50 9.17
N LEU A 47 10.26 -3.27 8.25
CA LEU A 47 10.10 -4.71 8.17
C LEU A 47 11.16 -5.43 9.01
N SER A 48 10.72 -6.42 9.78
CA SER A 48 11.63 -7.37 10.42
C SER A 48 12.39 -8.20 9.38
N GLU A 49 13.56 -8.76 9.72
CA GLU A 49 14.31 -9.63 8.78
C GLU A 49 13.50 -10.84 8.32
N LYS A 50 12.58 -11.34 9.16
CA LYS A 50 11.63 -12.38 8.78
C LYS A 50 10.67 -11.90 7.68
N GLU A 51 10.12 -10.70 7.81
CA GLU A 51 9.25 -10.10 6.80
C GLU A 51 10.01 -9.79 5.51
N LYS A 52 11.22 -9.21 5.61
CA LYS A 52 12.12 -8.97 4.47
C LYS A 52 12.41 -10.26 3.71
N ASN A 53 12.73 -11.35 4.41
CA ASN A 53 12.93 -12.66 3.78
C ASN A 53 11.70 -13.18 3.04
N ILE A 54 10.49 -12.96 3.56
CA ILE A 54 9.26 -13.31 2.84
C ILE A 54 9.13 -12.48 1.57
N VAL A 55 9.37 -11.17 1.63
CA VAL A 55 9.33 -10.30 0.43
C VAL A 55 10.36 -10.74 -0.60
N ARG A 56 11.60 -11.07 -0.19
CA ARG A 56 12.64 -11.61 -1.09
C ARG A 56 12.17 -12.89 -1.78
N GLN A 57 11.55 -13.82 -1.05
CA GLN A 57 11.02 -15.07 -1.61
C GLN A 57 9.88 -14.82 -2.61
N VAL A 58 8.98 -13.89 -2.30
CA VAL A 58 7.90 -13.49 -3.22
C VAL A 58 8.46 -12.85 -4.49
N CYS A 59 9.51 -12.02 -4.37
CA CYS A 59 10.20 -11.45 -5.52
C CYS A 59 10.75 -12.57 -6.41
N LYS A 60 11.50 -13.53 -5.85
CA LYS A 60 12.02 -14.69 -6.60
C LYS A 60 10.92 -15.43 -7.36
N ARG A 61 9.79 -15.68 -6.70
CA ARG A 61 8.63 -16.34 -7.35
C ARG A 61 8.06 -15.50 -8.49
N SER A 62 8.02 -14.18 -8.35
CA SER A 62 7.46 -13.27 -9.36
C SER A 62 8.35 -13.11 -10.58
N TYR A 63 9.67 -13.18 -10.42
CA TYR A 63 10.62 -13.03 -11.54
C TYR A 63 10.94 -14.35 -12.24
N GLY A 64 10.70 -15.51 -11.62
CA GLY A 64 10.73 -16.82 -12.28
C GLY A 64 12.09 -17.29 -12.81
N PHE A 65 13.17 -16.54 -12.56
CA PHE A 65 14.51 -16.90 -13.02
C PHE A 65 15.17 -17.90 -12.08
N SER A 66 15.71 -18.99 -12.64
CA SER A 66 16.47 -20.00 -11.88
C SER A 66 17.72 -19.44 -11.22
N SER A 67 18.32 -18.40 -11.80
CA SER A 67 19.49 -17.68 -11.29
C SER A 67 19.17 -16.55 -10.30
N PHE A 68 17.89 -16.32 -9.94
CA PHE A 68 17.53 -15.23 -9.04
C PHE A 68 18.07 -15.45 -7.63
N ASN A 69 18.99 -14.60 -7.20
CA ASN A 69 19.49 -14.58 -5.84
C ASN A 69 18.60 -13.69 -4.96
N LEU A 70 18.07 -14.25 -3.87
CA LEU A 70 17.16 -13.55 -2.95
C LEU A 70 17.74 -12.25 -2.40
N HIS A 71 19.05 -12.20 -2.17
CA HIS A 71 19.71 -11.03 -1.59
C HIS A 71 19.85 -9.87 -2.58
N GLN A 72 19.74 -10.13 -3.89
CA GLN A 72 19.78 -9.06 -4.91
C GLN A 72 18.59 -8.10 -4.84
N VAL A 73 17.52 -8.46 -4.12
CA VAL A 73 16.36 -7.57 -3.96
C VAL A 73 16.76 -6.26 -3.26
N ASP A 74 17.66 -6.33 -2.28
CA ASP A 74 17.99 -5.19 -1.41
C ASP A 74 19.48 -5.03 -1.09
N SER A 75 20.37 -5.91 -1.57
CA SER A 75 21.82 -5.78 -1.37
C SER A 75 22.37 -4.51 -2.00
N PHE A 76 23.24 -3.80 -1.27
CA PHE A 76 23.85 -2.53 -1.69
C PHE A 76 24.54 -2.59 -3.05
N ASP A 77 25.20 -3.71 -3.35
CA ASP A 77 25.94 -3.96 -4.58
C ASP A 77 25.06 -4.50 -5.72
N SER A 78 23.77 -4.72 -5.50
CA SER A 78 22.89 -5.27 -6.52
C SER A 78 22.44 -4.23 -7.54
N ASP A 79 22.51 -4.62 -8.80
CA ASP A 79 21.98 -3.93 -9.98
C ASP A 79 20.59 -4.44 -10.42
N LEU A 80 19.96 -5.31 -9.62
CA LEU A 80 18.66 -5.86 -9.96
C LEU A 80 17.62 -4.74 -10.00
N THR A 81 16.89 -4.67 -11.12
CA THR A 81 15.86 -3.66 -11.33
C THR A 81 14.54 -4.25 -11.77
N THR A 82 13.49 -3.44 -11.67
CA THR A 82 12.16 -3.73 -12.18
C THR A 82 11.64 -2.59 -13.04
N ARG A 83 10.67 -2.92 -13.90
CA ARG A 83 9.92 -1.94 -14.70
C ARG A 83 8.65 -1.45 -14.00
N ARG A 84 8.26 -2.06 -12.89
CA ARG A 84 7.09 -1.66 -12.11
C ARG A 84 7.38 -0.38 -11.35
N ASP A 85 6.38 0.50 -11.25
CA ASP A 85 6.45 1.60 -10.29
C ASP A 85 6.38 1.06 -8.83
N PRO A 86 6.77 1.88 -7.83
CA PRO A 86 6.82 1.44 -6.44
C PRO A 86 5.49 0.89 -5.90
N SER A 87 4.36 1.55 -6.19
CA SER A 87 3.05 1.13 -5.69
C SER A 87 2.57 -0.16 -6.34
N SER A 88 2.72 -0.31 -7.66
CA SER A 88 2.41 -1.56 -8.37
C SER A 88 3.31 -2.72 -7.94
N PHE A 89 4.58 -2.44 -7.66
CA PHE A 89 5.50 -3.43 -7.11
C PHE A 89 4.98 -3.92 -5.75
N LEU A 90 4.71 -3.02 -4.81
CA LEU A 90 4.20 -3.38 -3.47
C LEU A 90 2.85 -4.08 -3.54
N LEU A 91 1.91 -3.63 -4.39
CA LEU A 91 0.64 -4.32 -4.61
C LEU A 91 0.87 -5.78 -5.04
N GLY A 92 1.76 -6.00 -6.02
CA GLY A 92 2.12 -7.35 -6.47
C GLY A 92 2.70 -8.22 -5.35
N ILE A 93 3.58 -7.67 -4.50
CA ILE A 93 4.09 -8.39 -3.33
C ILE A 93 2.96 -8.71 -2.34
N GLY A 94 2.09 -7.74 -2.05
CA GLY A 94 0.97 -7.87 -1.11
C GLY A 94 0.01 -8.99 -1.50
N ILE A 95 -0.28 -9.14 -2.80
CA ILE A 95 -1.12 -10.23 -3.32
C ILE A 95 -0.50 -11.59 -3.02
N TRP A 96 0.78 -11.78 -3.32
CA TRP A 96 1.44 -13.05 -3.03
C TRP A 96 1.56 -13.33 -1.53
N THR A 97 1.83 -12.32 -0.71
CA THR A 97 1.87 -12.51 0.75
C THR A 97 0.48 -12.84 1.32
N PHE A 98 -0.59 -12.34 0.70
CA PHE A 98 -1.97 -12.73 1.02
C PHE A 98 -2.20 -14.22 0.77
N GLU A 99 -1.81 -14.70 -0.40
CA GLU A 99 -1.95 -16.12 -0.78
C GLU A 99 -1.15 -17.04 0.16
N MET A 100 -0.02 -16.57 0.69
CA MET A 100 0.78 -17.27 1.69
C MET A 100 0.21 -17.17 3.13
N GLY A 101 -0.95 -16.53 3.32
CA GLY A 101 -1.59 -16.35 4.62
C GLY A 101 -0.85 -15.38 5.56
N LYS A 102 0.05 -14.53 5.04
CA LYS A 102 0.85 -13.59 5.84
C LYS A 102 0.14 -12.25 6.01
N TYR A 103 -1.07 -12.28 6.57
CA TYR A 103 -2.00 -11.14 6.57
C TYR A 103 -1.46 -9.86 7.21
N ASN A 104 -0.74 -9.93 8.32
CA ASN A 104 -0.14 -8.73 8.94
C ASN A 104 0.89 -8.05 8.02
N LEU A 105 1.72 -8.85 7.34
CA LEU A 105 2.70 -8.33 6.39
C LEU A 105 2.01 -7.79 5.15
N THR A 106 1.00 -8.51 4.64
CA THR A 106 0.18 -8.01 3.53
C THR A 106 -0.44 -6.66 3.84
N GLU A 107 -1.05 -6.49 5.03
CA GLU A 107 -1.65 -5.22 5.42
C GLU A 107 -0.62 -4.08 5.42
N LYS A 108 0.57 -4.27 6.02
CA LYS A 108 1.65 -3.27 5.98
C LYS A 108 2.04 -2.87 4.56
N ILE A 109 2.22 -3.87 3.69
CA ILE A 109 2.63 -3.65 2.29
C ILE A 109 1.56 -2.90 1.50
N LEU A 110 0.30 -3.29 1.62
CA LEU A 110 -0.80 -2.65 0.89
C LEU A 110 -1.07 -1.23 1.39
N LEU A 111 -0.94 -0.96 2.69
CA LEU A 111 -1.03 0.40 3.22
C LEU A 111 0.08 1.29 2.66
N LYS A 112 1.32 0.78 2.58
CA LYS A 112 2.40 1.53 1.93
C LYS A 112 2.16 1.72 0.44
N ALA A 113 1.61 0.73 -0.25
CA ALA A 113 1.25 0.84 -1.66
C ALA A 113 0.23 1.97 -1.89
N ILE A 114 -0.80 2.08 -1.03
CA ILE A 114 -1.77 3.19 -1.06
C ILE A 114 -1.10 4.54 -0.82
N GLU A 115 -0.23 4.62 0.19
CA GLU A 115 0.45 5.86 0.57
C GLU A 115 1.27 6.46 -0.59
N ILE A 116 1.92 5.62 -1.41
CA ILE A 116 2.81 6.05 -2.48
C ILE A 116 2.19 5.94 -3.88
N ALA A 117 0.93 5.52 -3.99
CA ALA A 117 0.24 5.33 -5.26
C ALA A 117 0.09 6.65 -6.02
N LYS A 118 0.28 6.59 -7.34
CA LYS A 118 0.09 7.73 -8.24
C LYS A 118 -1.21 7.67 -9.04
N ASP A 119 -1.86 6.51 -9.04
CA ASP A 119 -3.10 6.24 -9.77
C ASP A 119 -4.15 5.66 -8.83
N ILE A 120 -5.43 6.01 -9.08
CA ILE A 120 -6.52 5.60 -8.20
C ILE A 120 -6.84 4.10 -8.36
N SER A 121 -6.48 3.51 -9.51
CA SER A 121 -6.63 2.09 -9.78
C SER A 121 -5.81 1.22 -8.81
N THR A 122 -4.57 1.61 -8.52
CA THR A 122 -3.70 0.91 -7.54
C THR A 122 -4.20 1.08 -6.12
N VAL A 123 -4.73 2.26 -5.76
CA VAL A 123 -5.38 2.50 -4.46
C VAL A 123 -6.58 1.57 -4.31
N HIS A 124 -7.47 1.54 -5.30
CA HIS A 124 -8.65 0.68 -5.31
C HIS A 124 -8.28 -0.80 -5.18
N ALA A 125 -7.36 -1.28 -6.02
CA ALA A 125 -6.90 -2.66 -5.94
C ALA A 125 -6.32 -3.01 -4.56
N SER A 126 -5.58 -2.09 -3.94
CA SER A 126 -5.01 -2.29 -2.60
C SER A 126 -6.10 -2.38 -1.53
N TYR A 127 -7.12 -1.52 -1.56
CA TYR A 127 -8.27 -1.62 -0.65
C TYR A 127 -9.04 -2.92 -0.83
N ILE A 128 -9.26 -3.39 -2.06
CA ILE A 128 -9.93 -4.68 -2.32
C ILE A 128 -9.23 -5.82 -1.59
N TRP A 129 -7.89 -5.85 -1.59
CA TRP A 129 -7.14 -6.88 -0.87
C TRP A 129 -7.16 -6.68 0.65
N LEU A 130 -7.11 -5.45 1.15
CA LEU A 130 -7.28 -5.16 2.58
C LEU A 130 -8.67 -5.60 3.09
N ILE A 131 -9.72 -5.34 2.32
CA ILE A 131 -11.08 -5.79 2.60
C ILE A 131 -11.13 -7.32 2.64
N LYS A 132 -10.56 -8.02 1.66
CA LYS A 132 -10.51 -9.50 1.66
C LYS A 132 -9.82 -10.08 2.89
N ILE A 133 -8.73 -9.45 3.37
CA ILE A 133 -8.06 -9.88 4.61
C ILE A 133 -9.02 -9.81 5.78
N HIS A 134 -9.62 -8.64 5.99
CA HIS A 134 -10.40 -8.39 7.19
C HIS A 134 -11.78 -9.02 7.14
N ASP A 135 -12.39 -9.16 5.96
CA ASP A 135 -13.59 -9.97 5.72
C ASP A 135 -13.35 -11.44 6.14
N LYS A 136 -12.19 -12.01 5.76
CA LYS A 136 -11.82 -13.38 6.16
C LYS A 136 -11.58 -13.50 7.66
N LEU A 137 -10.95 -12.50 8.28
CA LEU A 137 -10.58 -12.53 9.70
C LEU A 137 -11.72 -12.12 10.65
N ARG A 138 -12.76 -11.43 10.17
CA ARG A 138 -13.80 -10.86 11.05
C ARG A 138 -14.55 -11.88 11.90
N LYS A 139 -14.63 -13.13 11.44
CA LYS A 139 -15.28 -14.23 12.18
C LYS A 139 -14.51 -14.64 13.43
N SER A 140 -13.18 -14.45 13.45
CA SER A 140 -12.30 -14.84 14.56
C SER A 140 -11.64 -13.66 15.26
N ASN A 141 -11.70 -12.45 14.68
CA ASN A 141 -11.11 -11.24 15.24
C ASN A 141 -12.08 -10.05 15.14
N LYS A 142 -12.61 -9.60 16.28
CA LYS A 142 -13.54 -8.46 16.32
C LYS A 142 -12.93 -7.18 15.77
N ASN A 143 -11.62 -6.95 15.97
CA ASN A 143 -10.93 -5.77 15.45
C ASN A 143 -10.88 -5.74 13.92
N SER A 144 -11.04 -6.90 13.26
CA SER A 144 -11.14 -6.96 11.80
C SER A 144 -12.47 -6.44 11.28
N ILE A 145 -13.55 -6.39 12.08
CA ILE A 145 -14.82 -5.79 11.64
C ILE A 145 -14.62 -4.30 11.37
N ASP A 146 -14.09 -3.57 12.35
CA ASP A 146 -13.90 -2.11 12.24
C ASP A 146 -12.96 -1.74 11.09
N LYS A 147 -11.86 -2.49 10.95
CA LYS A 147 -10.95 -2.32 9.80
C LYS A 147 -11.62 -2.62 8.47
N CYS A 148 -12.43 -3.67 8.39
CA CYS A 148 -13.14 -4.01 7.16
C CYS A 148 -14.13 -2.90 6.76
N ILE A 149 -14.90 -2.37 7.73
CA ILE A 149 -15.79 -1.22 7.52
C ILE A 149 -14.98 -0.01 7.05
N PHE A 150 -13.88 0.31 7.74
CA PHE A 150 -13.01 1.43 7.39
C PHE A 150 -12.51 1.32 5.95
N TYR A 151 -11.94 0.18 5.55
CA TYR A 151 -11.43 0.00 4.19
C TYR A 151 -12.55 -0.01 3.15
N CYS A 152 -13.72 -0.60 3.44
CA CYS A 152 -14.87 -0.52 2.54
C CYS A 152 -15.31 0.92 2.30
N ASN A 153 -15.43 1.72 3.35
CA ASN A 153 -15.85 3.12 3.23
C ASN A 153 -14.85 3.96 2.44
N ASN A 154 -13.54 3.78 2.69
CA ASN A 154 -12.51 4.49 1.93
C ASN A 154 -12.51 4.09 0.45
N ASP A 155 -12.69 2.80 0.12
CA ASP A 155 -12.76 2.36 -1.26
C ASP A 155 -14.02 2.86 -1.98
N ILE A 156 -15.17 2.85 -1.29
CA ILE A 156 -16.43 3.40 -1.81
C ILE A 156 -16.30 4.90 -2.09
N ALA A 157 -15.60 5.63 -1.22
CA ALA A 157 -15.43 7.08 -1.37
C ALA A 157 -14.65 7.47 -2.63
N ILE A 158 -13.79 6.58 -3.15
CA ILE A 158 -13.00 6.84 -4.37
C ILE A 158 -13.70 6.37 -5.66
N VAL A 159 -14.88 5.74 -5.57
CA VAL A 159 -15.62 5.25 -6.76
C VAL A 159 -15.91 6.35 -7.79
N PRO A 160 -16.34 7.57 -7.42
CA PRO A 160 -16.51 8.64 -8.41
C PRO A 160 -15.23 8.92 -9.23
N LEU A 161 -14.07 8.92 -8.57
CA LEU A 161 -12.78 9.15 -9.23
C LEU A 161 -12.41 7.99 -10.16
N LEU A 162 -12.76 6.76 -9.79
CA LEU A 162 -12.57 5.58 -10.66
C LEU A 162 -13.43 5.65 -11.92
N ILE A 163 -14.66 6.17 -11.82
CA ILE A 163 -15.55 6.39 -12.98
C ILE A 163 -14.95 7.44 -13.91
N GLU A 164 -14.48 8.57 -13.38
CA GLU A 164 -13.81 9.58 -14.18
C GLU A 164 -12.54 9.05 -14.88
N GLU A 165 -11.75 8.21 -14.20
CA GLU A 165 -10.56 7.59 -14.82
C GLU A 165 -10.97 6.58 -15.92
N LYS A 166 -12.03 5.81 -15.70
CA LYS A 166 -12.59 4.85 -16.69
C LYS A 166 -12.97 5.58 -17.97
N ASP A 167 -13.72 6.67 -17.87
CA ASP A 167 -14.20 7.45 -19.02
C ASP A 167 -13.03 8.04 -19.83
N ARG A 168 -11.93 8.43 -19.16
CA ARG A 168 -10.73 8.97 -19.83
C ARG A 168 -9.88 7.90 -20.50
N THR A 169 -9.80 6.71 -19.92
CA THR A 169 -8.79 5.69 -20.30
C THR A 169 -9.38 4.49 -21.05
N ASN A 170 -10.71 4.40 -21.16
CA ASN A 170 -11.43 3.26 -21.73
C ASN A 170 -11.03 1.91 -21.09
N LYS A 171 -10.68 1.95 -19.80
CA LYS A 171 -10.22 0.79 -19.02
C LYS A 171 -11.39 0.03 -18.37
N ASN A 172 -11.03 -1.09 -17.75
CA ASN A 172 -11.87 -2.16 -17.18
C ASN A 172 -13.03 -1.74 -16.27
N ASN A 173 -13.92 -2.71 -16.04
CA ASN A 173 -15.01 -2.67 -15.06
C ASN A 173 -14.50 -2.35 -13.65
N ILE A 174 -15.18 -1.41 -12.99
CA ILE A 174 -14.93 -1.04 -11.59
C ILE A 174 -15.50 -2.14 -10.68
N ASN A 175 -14.69 -2.59 -9.73
CA ASN A 175 -15.09 -3.67 -8.84
C ASN A 175 -15.88 -3.14 -7.64
N LEU A 176 -17.21 -3.31 -7.66
CA LEU A 176 -18.10 -2.88 -6.58
C LEU A 176 -18.22 -3.90 -5.42
N PHE A 177 -17.25 -4.82 -5.29
CA PHE A 177 -17.16 -5.78 -4.18
C PHE A 177 -17.30 -5.17 -2.76
N PRO A 178 -16.71 -4.00 -2.43
CA PRO A 178 -16.82 -3.41 -1.08
C PRO A 178 -18.26 -3.17 -0.62
N PHE A 179 -19.15 -2.77 -1.54
CA PHE A 179 -20.56 -2.54 -1.21
C PHE A 179 -21.22 -3.81 -0.66
N ASN A 180 -20.95 -4.96 -1.29
CA ASN A 180 -21.52 -6.24 -0.86
C ASN A 180 -21.00 -6.66 0.50
N VAL A 181 -19.70 -6.48 0.74
CA VAL A 181 -19.07 -6.78 2.04
C VAL A 181 -19.65 -5.90 3.12
N LEU A 182 -19.75 -4.59 2.88
CA LEU A 182 -20.24 -3.64 3.87
C LEU A 182 -21.71 -3.88 4.22
N VAL A 183 -22.55 -4.20 3.24
CA VAL A 183 -23.94 -4.63 3.46
C VAL A 183 -24.01 -5.89 4.33
N SER A 184 -23.15 -6.88 4.07
CA SER A 184 -23.08 -8.10 4.90
C SER A 184 -22.74 -7.76 6.35
N ILE A 185 -21.74 -6.89 6.57
CA ILE A 185 -21.32 -6.49 7.91
C ILE A 185 -22.44 -5.75 8.63
N TYR A 186 -23.08 -4.77 7.99
CA TYR A 186 -24.15 -4.00 8.64
C TYR A 186 -25.36 -4.87 8.98
N LYS A 187 -25.69 -5.86 8.14
CA LYS A 187 -26.70 -6.88 8.50
C LYS A 187 -26.29 -7.70 9.73
N GLU A 188 -25.05 -8.17 9.78
CA GLU A 188 -24.51 -8.90 10.94
C GLU A 188 -24.56 -8.07 12.23
N LEU A 189 -24.40 -6.75 12.12
CA LEU A 189 -24.43 -5.81 13.24
C LEU A 189 -25.84 -5.28 13.59
N GLY A 190 -26.89 -5.66 12.85
CA GLY A 190 -28.25 -5.14 13.04
C GLY A 190 -28.44 -3.66 12.64
N LYS A 191 -27.54 -3.15 11.80
CA LYS A 191 -27.51 -1.76 11.31
C LYS A 191 -28.33 -1.60 10.02
N ASN A 192 -29.65 -1.61 10.17
CA ASN A 192 -30.59 -1.66 9.04
C ASN A 192 -30.54 -0.38 8.18
N ASP A 193 -30.48 0.79 8.80
CA ASP A 193 -30.46 2.07 8.08
C ASP A 193 -29.18 2.22 7.26
N GLU A 194 -28.03 1.89 7.83
CA GLU A 194 -26.76 1.90 7.09
C GLU A 194 -26.75 0.86 5.96
N CYS A 195 -27.36 -0.31 6.17
CA CYS A 195 -27.52 -1.32 5.11
C CYS A 195 -28.34 -0.75 3.94
N GLU A 196 -29.49 -0.14 4.19
CA GLU A 196 -30.34 0.43 3.14
C GLU A 196 -29.61 1.55 2.38
N ASN A 197 -28.91 2.43 3.09
CA ASN A 197 -28.13 3.52 2.49
C ASN A 197 -27.03 2.99 1.56
N ILE A 198 -26.25 2.00 1.99
CA ILE A 198 -25.21 1.40 1.15
C ILE A 198 -25.82 0.67 -0.06
N GLN A 199 -26.96 0.00 0.10
CA GLN A 199 -27.66 -0.65 -1.01
C GLN A 199 -28.14 0.36 -2.07
N LYS A 200 -28.75 1.48 -1.66
CA LYS A 200 -29.16 2.55 -2.56
C LYS A 200 -27.95 3.12 -3.32
N LEU A 201 -26.86 3.40 -2.61
CA LEU A 201 -25.63 3.91 -3.21
C LEU A 201 -25.00 2.91 -4.20
N HIS A 202 -25.01 1.62 -3.87
CA HIS A 202 -24.54 0.56 -4.77
C HIS A 202 -25.36 0.51 -6.06
N GLN A 203 -26.69 0.62 -5.97
CA GLN A 203 -27.56 0.64 -7.15
C GLN A 203 -27.31 1.87 -8.03
N TYR A 204 -27.11 3.03 -7.40
CA TYR A 204 -26.75 4.25 -8.11
C TYR A 204 -25.48 4.05 -8.94
N TYR A 205 -24.37 3.59 -8.34
CA TYR A 205 -23.12 3.38 -9.08
C TYR A 205 -23.25 2.30 -10.16
N LYS A 206 -24.02 1.24 -9.92
CA LYS A 206 -24.32 0.23 -10.95
C LYS A 206 -25.06 0.78 -12.16
N SER A 207 -25.88 1.82 -11.99
CA SER A 207 -26.61 2.41 -13.12
C SER A 207 -25.77 3.31 -14.02
N ILE A 208 -24.57 3.70 -13.58
CA ILE A 208 -23.70 4.64 -14.30
C ILE A 208 -22.34 4.04 -14.72
N ILE A 209 -22.07 2.76 -14.41
CA ILE A 209 -20.84 2.03 -14.77
C ILE A 209 -21.15 0.99 -15.84
#